data_AF-A0A1F8XU60-F1
#
_entry.id   AF-A0A1F8XU60-F1
#
_cell.length_a   1.000
_cell.length_b   1.000
_cell.length_c   1.000
_cell.angle_alpha   90.00
_cell.angle_beta   90.00
_cell.angle_gamma   90.00
#
_symmetry.space_group_name_H-M   'P 1'
#
loop_
_entity.id
_entity.type
_entity.pdbx_description
1 polymer ?
#
loop_
_entity_poly.entity_id
_entity_poly.type
_entity_poly.pdbx_seq_one_letter_code
_entity_poly.pdbx_strand_id
1 'polypeptide(L)'
;MSKSFMFAALTALIWGFAPAFEKLGLDGKIDPYLGVVIRSIPVAVIAFIGLAVMGRTASIATVDLKSALLVAAGGLIAGLLGQLAFYSALKYGEASVAVPVAATYPLVALVVSVVFLGESFTVQKLIGIGLVVGGVVLLK
;
A
#
# COMPACT_ATOMS: atom_id res chain seq x y z
N MET A 1 -23.10 -4.90 6.17
CA MET A 1 -21.71 -4.52 5.81
C MET A 1 -21.26 -5.39 4.65
N SER A 2 -20.72 -4.83 3.56
CA SER A 2 -20.26 -5.65 2.43
C SER A 2 -18.98 -6.43 2.80
N LYS A 3 -18.76 -7.61 2.20
CA LYS A 3 -17.53 -8.40 2.41
C LYS A 3 -16.26 -7.57 2.13
N SER A 4 -16.31 -6.71 1.12
CA SER A 4 -15.22 -5.79 0.78
C SER A 4 -14.84 -4.86 1.93
N PHE A 5 -15.83 -4.29 2.62
CA PHE A 5 -15.57 -3.38 3.72
C PHE A 5 -14.97 -4.11 4.94
N MET A 6 -15.38 -5.36 5.20
CA MET A 6 -14.78 -6.19 6.25
C MET A 6 -13.29 -6.47 5.99
N PHE A 7 -12.93 -6.84 4.75
CA PHE A 7 -11.53 -7.07 4.38
C PHE A 7 -10.69 -5.78 4.44
N ALA A 8 -11.26 -4.63 4.05
CA ALA A 8 -10.59 -3.35 4.16
C ALA A 8 -10.33 -2.96 5.64
N ALA A 9 -11.31 -3.17 6.53
CA ALA A 9 -11.14 -2.92 7.96
C ALA A 9 -10.07 -3.83 8.59
N LEU A 10 -10.07 -5.12 8.24
CA LEU A 10 -9.03 -6.05 8.68
C LEU A 10 -7.65 -5.64 8.17
N THR A 11 -7.57 -5.16 6.93
CA THR A 11 -6.32 -4.64 6.35
C THR A 11 -5.80 -3.46 7.17
N ALA A 12 -6.67 -2.50 7.52
CA ALA A 12 -6.28 -1.35 8.33
C ALA A 12 -5.73 -1.76 9.70
N LEU A 13 -6.32 -2.76 10.35
CA LEU A 13 -5.83 -3.30 11.61
C LEU A 13 -4.45 -3.94 11.47
N ILE A 14 -4.25 -4.81 10.47
CA ILE A 14 -2.98 -5.50 10.24
C ILE A 14 -1.88 -4.50 9.85
N TRP A 15 -2.18 -3.57 8.94
CA TRP A 15 -1.22 -2.59 8.47
C TRP A 15 -0.86 -1.54 9.52
N GLY A 16 -1.70 -1.31 10.53
CA GLY A 16 -1.41 -0.36 11.61
C GLY A 16 -0.14 -0.70 12.40
N PHE A 17 0.25 -1.98 12.47
CA PHE A 17 1.47 -2.40 13.15
C PHE A 17 2.75 -2.18 12.34
N ALA A 18 2.66 -2.25 11.01
CA ALA A 18 3.83 -2.31 10.14
C ALA A 18 4.74 -1.06 10.24
N PRO A 19 4.22 0.18 10.18
CA PRO A 19 5.06 1.38 10.23
C PRO A 19 5.90 1.50 11.50
N ALA A 20 5.43 0.95 12.63
CA ALA A 20 6.20 0.95 13.87
C ALA A 20 7.47 0.10 13.75
N PHE A 21 7.35 -1.13 13.24
CA PHE A 21 8.51 -2.00 13.00
C PHE A 21 9.42 -1.45 11.90
N GLU A 22 8.84 -0.89 10.84
CA GLU A 22 9.60 -0.29 9.73
C GLU A 22 10.41 0.92 10.21
N LYS A 23 9.82 1.81 11.01
CA LYS A 23 10.50 2.94 11.63
C LYS A 23 11.68 2.48 12.51
N LEU A 24 11.42 1.54 13.42
CA LEU A 24 12.46 0.98 14.31
C LEU A 24 13.63 0.36 13.52
N GLY A 25 13.35 -0.29 12.39
CA GLY A 25 14.39 -0.83 11.50
C GLY A 25 15.19 0.27 10.78
N LEU A 26 14.52 1.33 10.32
CA LEU A 26 15.12 2.44 9.59
C LEU A 26 15.94 3.40 10.48
N ASP A 27 15.67 3.45 11.78
CA ASP A 27 16.47 4.19 12.77
C ASP A 27 17.89 3.62 12.92
N GLY A 28 18.11 2.37 12.51
CA GLY A 28 19.43 1.76 12.41
C GLY A 28 20.23 2.21 11.17
N LYS A 29 21.15 1.35 10.72
CA LYS A 29 21.99 1.59 9.54
C LYS A 29 21.29 1.30 8.20
N ILE A 30 19.99 1.00 8.21
CA ILE A 30 19.22 0.67 7.02
C ILE A 30 18.75 1.97 6.37
N ASP A 31 19.21 2.27 5.15
CA ASP A 31 18.64 3.34 4.34
C ASP A 31 17.30 2.93 3.71
N PRO A 32 16.46 3.88 3.27
CA PRO A 32 15.14 3.59 2.71
C PRO A 32 15.16 2.59 1.55
N TYR A 33 16.17 2.65 0.69
CA TYR A 33 16.28 1.75 -0.46
C TYR A 33 16.61 0.33 -0.02
N LEU A 34 17.60 0.18 0.86
CA LEU A 34 17.92 -1.11 1.46
C LEU A 34 16.72 -1.69 2.24
N GLY A 35 15.96 -0.84 2.92
CA GLY A 35 14.72 -1.25 3.60
C GLY A 35 13.69 -1.85 2.64
N VAL A 36 13.51 -1.25 1.46
CA VAL A 36 12.61 -1.78 0.42
C VAL A 36 13.09 -3.15 -0.08
N VAL A 37 14.40 -3.34 -0.25
CA VAL A 37 14.95 -4.65 -0.65
C VAL A 37 14.73 -5.70 0.44
N ILE A 38 15.08 -5.39 1.69
CA ILE A 38 14.98 -6.30 2.84
C ILE A 38 13.54 -6.76 3.06
N ARG A 39 12.54 -5.87 2.95
CA ARG A 39 11.14 -6.26 3.12
C ARG A 39 10.62 -7.11 1.94
N SER A 40 11.10 -6.85 0.72
CA SER A 40 10.48 -7.40 -0.50
C SER A 40 10.86 -8.85 -0.74
N ILE A 41 12.10 -9.23 -0.43
CA ILE A 41 12.60 -10.59 -0.64
C ILE A 41 11.80 -11.63 0.16
N PRO A 42 11.64 -11.52 1.49
CA PRO A 42 10.87 -12.49 2.26
C PRO A 42 9.41 -12.56 1.82
N VAL A 43 8.79 -11.42 1.51
CA VAL A 43 7.40 -11.36 1.02
C VAL A 43 7.25 -12.13 -0.29
N ALA A 44 8.15 -11.92 -1.26
CA ALA A 44 8.11 -12.63 -2.54
C ALA A 44 8.31 -14.15 -2.36
N VAL A 45 9.28 -14.56 -1.53
CA VAL A 45 9.57 -15.96 -1.24
C VAL A 45 8.38 -16.64 -0.57
N ILE A 46 7.83 -16.04 0.49
CA ILE A 46 6.70 -16.62 1.23
C ILE A 46 5.45 -16.68 0.36
N ALA A 47 5.17 -15.65 -0.45
CA ALA A 47 4.05 -15.65 -1.38
C ALA A 47 4.17 -16.78 -2.43
N PHE A 48 5.38 -16.99 -2.96
CA PHE A 48 5.64 -18.07 -3.91
C PHE A 48 5.50 -19.46 -3.26
N ILE A 49 6.03 -19.64 -2.05
CA ILE A 49 5.84 -20.88 -1.26
C ILE A 49 4.34 -21.14 -1.05
N GLY A 50 3.57 -20.11 -0.71
CA GLY A 50 2.11 -20.23 -0.57
C GLY A 50 1.45 -20.76 -1.85
N LEU A 51 1.81 -20.22 -3.03
CA LEU A 51 1.32 -20.74 -4.32
C LEU A 51 1.71 -22.20 -4.55
N ALA A 52 2.93 -22.58 -4.17
CA ALA A 52 3.41 -23.95 -4.28
C ALA A 52 2.63 -24.92 -3.38
N VAL A 53 2.45 -24.57 -2.11
CA VAL A 53 1.68 -25.37 -1.14
C VAL A 53 0.22 -25.52 -1.56
N MET A 54 -0.36 -24.49 -2.17
CA MET A 54 -1.72 -24.55 -2.72
C MET A 54 -1.83 -25.37 -4.01
N GLY A 55 -0.73 -25.87 -4.58
CA GLY A 55 -0.71 -26.58 -5.87
C GLY A 55 -1.04 -25.70 -7.07
N ARG A 56 -0.84 -24.38 -6.95
CA ARG A 56 -1.28 -23.37 -7.93
C ARG A 56 -0.17 -22.78 -8.79
N THR A 57 1.05 -23.33 -8.75
CA THR A 57 2.20 -22.83 -9.53
C THR A 57 1.95 -22.81 -11.03
N ALA A 58 1.20 -23.80 -11.55
CA ALA A 58 0.82 -23.85 -12.97
C ALA A 58 0.02 -22.62 -13.42
N SER A 59 -0.69 -21.95 -12.49
CA SER A 59 -1.46 -20.73 -12.80
C SER A 59 -0.57 -19.59 -13.27
N ILE A 60 0.73 -19.58 -12.93
CA ILE A 60 1.68 -18.54 -13.37
C ILE A 60 1.81 -18.56 -14.89
N ALA A 61 1.82 -19.74 -15.49
CA ALA A 61 1.92 -19.91 -16.95
C ALA A 61 0.64 -19.53 -17.69
N THR A 62 -0.50 -19.43 -16.99
CA THR A 62 -1.80 -19.11 -17.60
C THR A 62 -2.15 -17.63 -17.52
N VAL A 63 -1.34 -16.80 -16.86
CA VAL A 63 -1.59 -15.37 -16.73
C VAL A 63 -1.32 -14.67 -18.06
N ASP A 64 -2.26 -13.85 -18.51
CA ASP A 64 -2.04 -13.02 -19.69
C ASP A 64 -1.03 -11.90 -19.42
N LEU A 65 -0.20 -11.60 -20.42
CA LEU A 65 0.89 -10.64 -20.28
C LEU A 65 0.39 -9.24 -19.88
N LYS A 66 -0.78 -8.81 -20.36
CA LYS A 66 -1.32 -7.49 -20.06
C LYS A 66 -1.66 -7.37 -18.58
N SER A 67 -2.37 -8.33 -18.01
CA SER A 67 -2.69 -8.36 -16.58
C SER A 67 -1.42 -8.45 -15.74
N ALA A 68 -0.45 -9.28 -16.13
CA ALA A 68 0.83 -9.37 -15.46
C ALA A 68 1.56 -8.02 -15.43
N LEU A 69 1.61 -7.31 -16.55
CA LEU A 69 2.26 -6.00 -16.65
C LEU A 69 1.53 -4.92 -15.84
N LEU A 70 0.19 -4.93 -15.80
CA LEU A 70 -0.58 -3.99 -14.97
C LEU A 70 -0.31 -4.21 -13.47
N VAL A 71 -0.29 -5.47 -13.02
CA VAL A 71 0.04 -5.82 -11.63
C VAL A 71 1.49 -5.47 -11.32
N ALA A 72 2.43 -5.76 -12.22
CA ALA A 72 3.84 -5.41 -12.05
C ALA A 72 4.05 -3.89 -11.98
N ALA A 73 3.38 -3.12 -12.85
CA ALA A 73 3.41 -1.65 -12.80
C ALA A 73 2.86 -1.12 -11.49
N GLY A 74 1.73 -1.65 -11.00
CA GLY A 74 1.21 -1.33 -9.67
C GLY A 74 2.20 -1.65 -8.55
N GLY A 75 2.87 -2.80 -8.64
CA GLY A 75 3.93 -3.21 -7.71
C GLY A 75 5.16 -2.30 -7.73
N LEU A 76 5.58 -1.82 -8.90
CA LEU A 76 6.68 -0.85 -9.03
C LEU A 76 6.29 0.52 -8.47
N ILE A 77 5.10 1.02 -8.80
CA ILE A 77 4.64 2.33 -8.32
C ILE A 77 4.45 2.30 -6.80
N ALA A 78 3.69 1.35 -6.27
CA ALA A 78 3.41 1.30 -4.84
C ALA A 78 4.59 0.73 -4.04
N GLY A 79 5.13 -0.41 -4.48
CA GLY A 79 6.10 -1.19 -3.71
C GLY A 79 7.54 -0.68 -3.80
N LEU A 80 7.92 -0.01 -4.89
CA LEU A 80 9.21 0.64 -5.02
C LEU A 80 9.09 2.15 -4.80
N LEU A 81 8.44 2.89 -5.70
CA LEU A 81 8.45 4.36 -5.64
C LEU A 81 7.74 4.89 -4.39
N GLY A 82 6.51 4.43 -4.13
CA GLY A 82 5.72 4.82 -2.97
C GLY A 82 6.41 4.41 -1.66
N GLN A 83 6.91 3.19 -1.59
CA GLN A 83 7.61 2.73 -0.38
C GLN A 83 8.93 3.47 -0.15
N LEU A 84 9.70 3.79 -1.18
CA LEU A 84 10.93 4.58 -1.03
C LEU A 84 10.62 5.96 -0.43
N ALA A 85 9.59 6.63 -0.93
CA ALA A 85 9.13 7.91 -0.39
C ALA A 85 8.64 7.76 1.06
N PHE A 86 7.83 6.72 1.33
CA PHE A 86 7.28 6.46 2.67
C PHE A 86 8.37 6.11 3.69
N TYR A 87 9.34 5.27 3.33
CA TYR A 87 10.49 4.92 4.18
C TYR A 87 11.41 6.11 4.39
N SER A 88 11.56 6.97 3.40
CA SER A 88 12.28 8.24 3.60
C SER A 88 11.56 9.11 4.63
N ALA A 89 10.24 9.24 4.53
CA ALA A 89 9.43 9.98 5.50
C ALA A 89 9.51 9.37 6.91
N LEU A 90 9.46 8.03 7.03
CA LEU A 90 9.66 7.35 8.31
C LEU A 90 11.09 7.55 8.83
N LYS A 91 12.12 7.43 8.00
CA LYS A 91 13.51 7.56 8.44
C LYS A 91 13.79 8.95 9.03
N TYR A 92 13.32 10.00 8.38
CA TYR A 92 13.63 11.39 8.74
C TYR A 92 12.55 12.09 9.58
N GLY A 93 11.38 11.47 9.77
CA GLY A 93 10.25 12.05 10.48
C GLY A 93 9.61 11.11 11.51
N GLU A 94 8.52 11.58 12.09
CA GLU A 94 7.74 10.80 13.05
C GLU A 94 6.73 9.90 12.33
N ALA A 95 6.60 8.65 12.77
CA ALA A 95 5.62 7.70 12.22
C ALA A 95 4.18 8.20 12.43
N SER A 96 3.91 8.88 13.56
CA SER A 96 2.63 9.53 13.90
C SER A 96 2.18 10.57 12.87
N VAL A 97 3.11 11.17 12.12
CA VAL A 97 2.82 12.17 11.08
C VAL A 97 2.91 11.55 9.68
N ALA A 98 3.95 10.76 9.42
CA ALA A 98 4.16 10.15 8.10
C ALA A 98 3.04 9.18 7.71
N VAL A 99 2.53 8.39 8.66
CA VAL A 99 1.46 7.40 8.39
C VAL A 99 0.14 8.08 8.00
N PRO A 100 -0.40 9.04 8.78
CA PRO A 100 -1.63 9.72 8.40
C PRO A 100 -1.49 10.53 7.11
N VAL A 101 -0.36 11.21 6.89
CA VAL A 101 -0.09 11.93 5.64
C VAL A 101 -0.12 10.97 4.43
N ALA A 102 0.56 9.82 4.52
CA ALA A 102 0.50 8.80 3.49
C ALA A 102 -0.93 8.24 3.30
N ALA A 103 -1.72 8.14 4.38
CA ALA A 103 -3.11 7.70 4.35
C ALA A 103 -4.08 8.70 3.66
N THR A 104 -3.60 9.83 3.13
CA THR A 104 -4.38 10.72 2.24
C THR A 104 -4.42 10.26 0.79
N TYR A 105 -3.65 9.22 0.42
CA TYR A 105 -3.68 8.65 -0.93
C TYR A 105 -5.08 8.26 -1.47
N PRO A 106 -6.12 7.96 -0.66
CA PRO A 106 -7.47 7.73 -1.19
C PRO A 106 -8.02 8.88 -2.03
N LEU A 107 -7.57 10.13 -1.83
CA LEU A 107 -7.86 11.25 -2.74
C LEU A 107 -7.38 10.95 -4.17
N VAL A 108 -6.12 10.58 -4.29
CA VAL A 108 -5.48 10.26 -5.56
C VAL A 108 -6.14 9.02 -6.16
N ALA A 109 -6.42 8.01 -5.33
CA ALA A 109 -7.09 6.79 -5.76
C ALA A 109 -8.50 7.07 -6.33
N LEU A 110 -9.28 7.96 -5.71
CA LEU A 110 -10.60 8.35 -6.25
C LEU A 110 -10.47 9.03 -7.62
N VAL A 111 -9.54 9.98 -7.77
CA VAL A 111 -9.32 10.65 -9.05
C VAL A 111 -8.91 9.64 -10.11
N VAL A 112 -7.97 8.74 -9.79
CA VAL A 112 -7.52 7.69 -10.70
C VAL A 112 -8.66 6.71 -11.03
N SER A 113 -9.49 6.33 -10.06
CA SER A 113 -10.59 5.38 -10.30
C SER A 113 -11.70 5.99 -11.16
N VAL A 114 -12.01 7.27 -10.99
CA VAL A 114 -12.97 7.97 -11.85
C VAL A 114 -12.42 8.10 -13.28
N VAL A 115 -11.16 8.53 -13.42
CA VAL A 115 -10.57 8.81 -14.74
C VAL A 115 -10.25 7.53 -15.53
N PHE A 116 -9.67 6.52 -14.88
CA PHE A 116 -9.13 5.34 -15.57
C PHE A 116 -10.01 4.10 -15.43
N LEU A 117 -10.81 3.99 -14.35
CA LEU A 117 -11.68 2.82 -14.10
C LEU A 117 -13.15 3.11 -14.38
N GLY A 118 -13.51 4.37 -14.68
CA GLY A 118 -14.89 4.78 -14.98
C GLY A 118 -15.83 4.70 -13.79
N GLU A 119 -15.30 4.74 -12.56
CA GLU A 119 -16.14 4.70 -11.36
C GLU A 119 -17.00 5.96 -11.24
N SER A 120 -18.25 5.79 -10.79
CA SER A 120 -19.10 6.93 -10.46
C SER A 120 -18.53 7.75 -9.30
N PHE A 121 -18.37 9.05 -9.54
CA PHE A 121 -18.09 10.04 -8.52
C PHE A 121 -19.39 10.34 -7.76
N THR A 122 -19.38 10.18 -6.45
CA THR A 122 -20.53 10.48 -5.59
C THR A 122 -20.15 11.52 -4.55
N VAL A 123 -21.11 12.38 -4.20
CA VAL A 123 -20.92 13.43 -3.18
C VAL A 123 -20.55 12.80 -1.83
N GLN A 124 -21.07 11.61 -1.53
CA GLN A 124 -20.74 10.87 -0.31
C GLN A 124 -19.26 10.43 -0.28
N LYS A 125 -18.71 9.94 -1.40
CA LYS A 125 -17.27 9.63 -1.50
C LYS A 125 -16.42 10.88 -1.29
N LEU A 126 -16.82 12.01 -1.89
CA LEU A 126 -16.12 13.28 -1.74
C LEU A 126 -16.11 13.77 -0.28
N ILE A 127 -17.27 13.78 0.39
CA ILE A 127 -17.37 14.18 1.80
C ILE A 127 -16.53 13.25 2.67
N GLY A 128 -16.65 11.93 2.48
CA GLY A 128 -15.90 10.95 3.26
C GLY A 128 -14.39 11.13 3.15
N ILE A 129 -13.87 11.29 1.93
CA ILE A 129 -12.44 11.52 1.71
C ILE A 129 -12.04 12.91 2.24
N GLY A 130 -12.88 13.93 2.07
CA GLY A 130 -12.66 15.27 2.63
C GLY A 130 -12.49 15.24 4.15
N LEU A 131 -13.29 14.43 4.86
CA LEU A 131 -13.14 14.23 6.31
C LEU A 131 -11.85 13.51 6.67
N VAL A 132 -11.45 12.47 5.92
CA VAL A 132 -10.17 11.76 6.13
C VAL A 132 -9.01 12.74 6.00
N VAL A 133 -8.99 13.52 4.92
CA VAL A 133 -7.91 14.47 4.63
C VAL A 133 -7.90 15.61 5.64
N GLY A 134 -9.07 16.16 5.97
CA GLY A 134 -9.21 17.19 6.99
C GLY A 134 -8.68 16.73 8.34
N GLY A 135 -8.98 15.49 8.75
CA GLY A 135 -8.44 14.89 9.97
C GLY A 135 -6.91 14.78 9.94
N VAL A 136 -6.32 14.40 8.80
CA VAL A 136 -4.86 14.34 8.65
C VAL A 136 -4.21 15.73 8.74
N VAL A 137 -4.83 16.76 8.17
CA VAL A 137 -4.31 18.13 8.23
C VAL A 137 -4.21 18.64 9.67
N LEU A 138 -5.10 18.22 10.56
CA LEU A 138 -5.08 18.59 11.99
C LEU A 138 -3.93 17.94 12.78
N LEU A 139 -3.25 16.93 12.22
CA LEU A 139 -2.10 16.27 12.86
C LEU A 139 -0.76 16.95 12.55
N LYS A 140 -0.78 18.02 11.74
CA LYS A 140 0.35 18.95 11.59
C LYS A 140 0.36 19.97 12.71
#